data_AF-A0A7D5MI50-F1
#
_entry.id   AF-A0A7D5MI50-F1
#
_cell.length_a   1.000
_cell.length_b   1.000
_cell.length_c   1.000
_cell.angle_alpha   90.00
_cell.angle_beta   90.00
_cell.angle_gamma   90.00
#
_symmetry.space_group_name_H-M   'P 1'
#
loop_
_entity.id
_entity.type
_entity.pdbx_description
1 polymer ?
#
loop_
_entity_poly.entity_id
_entity_poly.type
_entity_poly.pdbx_seq_one_letter_code
_entity_poly.pdbx_strand_id
1 'polypeptide(L)' 'MTRYKPRHYLIEGQDGGPYSSRSLQNIFTAYPEKAGITTHTTVRTLRHSYATHLIPGGTDIRIVQELLEHR' A
#
# COMPACT_ATOMS: atom_id res chain seq x y z
N MET A 1 -19.93 -11.93 5.78
CA MET A 1 -18.99 -11.83 6.92
C MET A 1 -18.88 -10.38 7.35
N THR A 2 -19.26 -10.06 8.59
CA THR A 2 -19.28 -8.68 9.10
C THR A 2 -17.85 -8.23 9.37
N ARG A 3 -17.34 -7.28 8.58
CA ARG A 3 -15.96 -6.75 8.71
C ARG A 3 -15.79 -6.16 10.11
N TYR A 4 -14.81 -6.66 10.86
CA TYR A 4 -14.45 -6.12 12.17
C TYR A 4 -14.12 -4.63 12.05
N LYS A 5 -14.79 -3.80 12.86
CA LYS A 5 -14.54 -2.35 12.94
C LYS A 5 -13.83 -2.08 14.26
N PRO A 6 -12.50 -1.87 14.25
CA PRO A 6 -11.77 -1.55 15.47
C PRO A 6 -12.21 -0.18 16.00
N ARG A 7 -12.12 0.03 17.32
CA ARG A 7 -12.40 1.33 17.95
C ARG A 7 -11.29 2.35 17.69
N HIS A 8 -10.08 1.86 17.41
CA HIS A 8 -8.90 2.65 17.06
C HIS A 8 -8.25 2.05 15.81
N TYR A 9 -8.01 2.86 14.79
CA TYR A 9 -7.32 2.39 13.58
C TYR A 9 -5.81 2.56 13.78
N LEU A 10 -4.99 1.65 13.23
CA LEU A 10 -3.54 1.82 13.24
C LEU A 10 -3.10 3.08 12.47
N ILE A 11 -3.84 3.38 11.39
CA ILE A 11 -3.70 4.60 10.61
C ILE A 11 -5.08 5.25 10.57
N GLU A 12 -5.22 6.35 11.28
CA GLU A 12 -6.46 7.10 11.40
C GLU A 12 -6.54 8.20 10.35
N GLY A 13 -7.71 8.34 9.74
CA GLY A 13 -8.04 9.51 8.95
C GLY A 13 -8.08 10.77 9.82
N GLN A 14 -8.18 11.94 9.18
CA GLN A 14 -8.19 13.24 9.85
C GLN A 14 -9.21 13.34 11.01
N ASP A 15 -10.32 12.59 10.91
CA ASP A 15 -11.41 12.60 11.90
C ASP A 15 -11.45 11.34 12.79
N GLY A 16 -10.35 10.59 12.91
CA GLY A 16 -10.27 9.36 13.75
C GLY A 16 -10.97 8.13 13.15
N GLY A 17 -11.46 8.23 11.91
CA GLY A 17 -12.07 7.13 11.16
C GLY A 17 -11.08 6.32 10.32
N PRO A 18 -11.56 5.36 9.52
CA PRO A 18 -10.71 4.62 8.60
C PRO A 18 -10.00 5.56 7.62
N TYR A 19 -8.69 5.37 7.43
CA TYR A 19 -7.95 6.16 6.47
C TYR A 19 -8.48 5.97 5.05
N SER A 20 -8.78 7.07 4.36
CA SER A 20 -9.36 6.97 3.02
C SER A 20 -8.29 6.61 1.98
N SER A 21 -8.60 5.67 1.09
CA SER A 21 -7.70 5.28 -0.01
C SER A 21 -7.37 6.45 -0.95
N ARG A 22 -8.27 7.44 -1.03
CA ARG A 22 -8.08 8.66 -1.84
C ARG A 22 -7.09 9.61 -1.17
N SER A 23 -7.20 9.81 0.14
CA SER A 23 -6.22 10.59 0.92
C SER A 23 -4.82 9.99 0.79
N LEU A 24 -4.72 8.66 0.85
CA LEU A 24 -3.44 7.95 0.72
C LEU A 24 -2.82 8.16 -0.66
N GLN A 25 -3.62 8.08 -1.72
CA GLN A 25 -3.16 8.37 -3.08
C GLN A 25 -2.70 9.82 -3.23
N ASN A 26 -3.47 10.80 -2.73
CA ASN A 26 -3.11 12.22 -2.84
C ASN A 26 -1.79 12.52 -2.13
N ILE A 27 -1.59 11.98 -0.93
CA ILE A 27 -0.31 12.08 -0.23
C ILE A 27 0.76 11.40 -1.08
N PHE A 28 0.55 10.17 -1.53
CA PHE A 28 1.56 9.44 -2.29
C PHE A 28 1.93 10.13 -3.62
N THR A 29 1.06 10.92 -4.24
CA THR A 29 1.38 11.67 -5.46
C THR A 29 2.26 12.90 -5.20
N ALA A 30 2.25 13.46 -3.98
CA ALA A 30 2.97 14.69 -3.65
C ALA A 30 4.43 14.48 -3.20
N TYR A 31 4.83 13.24 -2.91
CA TYR A 31 6.16 12.89 -2.38
C TYR A 31 7.19 12.37 -3.40
N PRO A 32 6.83 11.76 -4.55
CA PRO A 32 7.78 11.30 -5.56
C PRO A 32 8.72 12.40 -6.04
N GLU A 33 8.21 13.61 -6.25
CA GLU A 33 9.03 14.76 -6.64
C GLU A 33 10.07 15.10 -5.57
N LYS A 34 9.68 15.07 -4.29
CA LYS A 34 10.60 15.30 -3.15
C LYS A 34 11.64 14.20 -3.00
N ALA A 35 11.29 12.97 -3.39
CA ALA A 35 12.19 11.82 -3.39
C ALA A 35 13.10 11.76 -4.63
N GLY A 36 13.02 12.73 -5.55
CA GLY A 36 13.79 12.75 -6.80
C GLY A 36 13.34 11.70 -7.82
N ILE A 37 12.12 11.16 -7.68
CA ILE A 37 11.55 10.16 -8.57
C ILE A 37 10.88 10.89 -9.74
N THR A 38 11.46 10.77 -10.93
CA THR A 38 10.95 11.41 -12.17
C THR A 38 9.86 10.61 -12.87
N THR A 39 9.65 9.36 -12.46
CA THR A 39 8.65 8.46 -13.05
C THR A 39 7.33 8.56 -12.28
N HIS A 40 6.22 8.57 -13.02
CA HIS A 40 4.89 8.54 -12.42
C HIS A 40 4.69 7.27 -11.58
N THR A 41 4.75 7.42 -10.26
CA THR A 41 4.69 6.34 -9.28
C THR A 41 3.44 6.47 -8.43
N THR A 42 2.74 5.36 -8.25
CA THR A 42 1.54 5.26 -7.42
C THR A 42 1.73 4.22 -6.33
N VAL A 43 0.80 4.16 -5.38
CA VAL A 43 0.74 3.11 -4.35
C VAL A 43 0.74 1.70 -4.98
N ARG A 44 0.10 1.54 -6.15
CA ARG A 44 0.11 0.28 -6.89
C ARG A 44 1.50 -0.05 -7.44
N THR A 45 2.22 0.96 -7.92
CA THR A 45 3.60 0.82 -8.41
C THR A 45 4.53 0.39 -7.29
N LEU A 46 4.39 0.98 -6.10
CA LEU A 46 5.16 0.59 -4.91
C LEU A 46 4.89 -0.85 -4.49
N ARG A 47 3.61 -1.26 -4.45
CA ARG A 47 3.25 -2.66 -4.15
C ARG A 47 3.85 -3.62 -5.19
N HIS A 48 3.83 -3.25 -6.46
CA HIS A 48 4.40 -4.07 -7.54
C HIS A 48 5.92 -4.15 -7.45
N SER A 49 6.63 -3.05 -7.14
CA SER A 49 8.08 -3.09 -6.95
C SER A 49 8.48 -3.97 -5.76
N TYR A 50 7.71 -3.94 -4.67
CA TYR A 50 7.90 -4.86 -3.55
C TYR A 50 7.70 -6.33 -3.95
N ALA A 51 6.61 -6.63 -4.68
CA ALA A 51 6.34 -7.98 -5.19
C ALA A 51 7.48 -8.50 -6.06
N THR A 52 7.87 -7.70 -7.06
CA THR A 52 8.92 -8.04 -8.01
C THR A 52 10.30 -8.10 -7.35
N HIS A 53 10.55 -7.36 -6.28
CA HIS A 53 11.80 -7.47 -5.52
C HIS A 53 11.89 -8.75 -4.68
N LEU A 54 10.75 -9.31 -4.24
CA LEU A 54 10.73 -10.55 -3.45
C LEU A 54 10.82 -11.83 -4.30
N ILE A 55 10.38 -11.79 -5.56
CA ILE A 55 10.39 -12.95 -6.47
C ILE A 55 11.80 -13.49 -6.78
N PRO A 56 12.85 -12.68 -7.04
CA PRO A 56 14.18 -13.15 -7.40
C PRO A 56 14.89 -13.97 -6.31
N GLY A 57 14.46 -13.88 -5.04
CA GLY A 57 15.09 -14.57 -3.91
C GLY A 57 14.72 -16.04 -3.75
N GLY A 58 13.98 -16.64 -4.70
CA GLY A 58 13.44 -17.99 -4.57
C GLY A 58 12.14 -18.06 -3.75
N THR A 59 11.52 -16.90 -3.49
CA THR A 59 10.24 -16.80 -2.80
C THR A 59 9.14 -17.29 -3.73
N ASP A 60 8.39 -18.31 -3.31
CA ASP A 60 7.24 -18.83 -4.05
C ASP A 60 6.25 -17.69 -4.38
N ILE A 61 5.81 -17.60 -5.64
CA ILE A 61 4.82 -16.64 -6.11
C ILE A 61 3.54 -16.71 -5.25
N ARG A 62 3.22 -17.87 -4.66
CA ARG A 62 2.11 -18.07 -3.73
C ARG A 62 2.31 -17.31 -2.42
N ILE A 63 3.54 -17.22 -1.90
CA ILE A 63 3.87 -16.44 -0.70
C ILE A 63 3.75 -14.94 -1.01
N VAL A 64 4.22 -14.52 -2.18
CA VAL A 64 4.09 -13.12 -2.62
C VAL A 64 2.61 -12.74 -2.79
N GLN A 65 1.79 -13.66 -3.31
CA GLN A 65 0.34 -13.49 -3.36
C GLN A 65 -0.31 -13.44 -1.97
N GLU A 66 0.03 -14.33 -1.04
CA GLU A 66 -0.52 -14.27 0.34
C GLU A 66 -0.10 -13.01 1.11
N LEU A 67 1.13 -12.53 0.92
CA LEU A 67 1.64 -11.32 1.58
C LEU A 67 1.08 -10.02 0.99
N LEU A 68 0.70 -10.02 -0.29
CA LEU A 68 0.20 -8.82 -0.99
C LEU A 68 -1.31 -8.83 -1.22
N GLU A 69 -1.95 -10.00 -1.09
CA GLU A 69 -3.37 -10.22 -1.28
C GLU A 69 -3.96 -10.98 -0.07
N HIS A 70 -4.75 -10.26 0.71
CA HIS A 70 -5.94 -10.84 1.32
C HIS A 70 -7.15 -10.25 0.57
N ARG A 71 -7.91 -11.10 -0.13
CA ARG A 71 -9.24 -10.75 -0.64
C ARG A 71 -10.19 -10.42 0.52
#